data_AF-A0A6A7LR41-F1
#
_entry.id   AF-A0A6A7LR41-F1
#
_cell.length_a   1.000
_cell.length_b   1.000
_cell.length_c   1.000
_cell.angle_alpha   90.00
_cell.angle_beta   90.00
_cell.angle_gamma   90.00
#
_symmetry.space_group_name_H-M   'P 1'
#
loop_
_entity.id
_entity.type
_entity.pdbx_description
1 polymer ?
#
loop_
_entity_poly.entity_id
_entity_poly.type
_entity_poly.pdbx_seq_one_letter_code
_entity_poly.pdbx_strand_id
1 'polypeptide(L)' 'MRKNTRRKPSRTLRSRRARALLARLQNGRCAICGDQLGDDWHADHIEPWSVTGRTNVHEMQALCARCNAKKGTTSS' A
#
# COMPACT_ATOMS: atom_id res chain seq x y z
N MET A 1 -33.97 -10.34 -4.34
CA MET A 1 -32.84 -10.71 -3.45
C MET A 1 -31.57 -9.99 -3.89
N ARG A 2 -31.03 -9.06 -3.09
CA ARG A 2 -29.73 -8.42 -3.40
C ARG A 2 -28.64 -9.45 -3.12
N LYS A 3 -27.94 -9.90 -4.16
CA LYS A 3 -26.77 -10.79 -4.01
C LYS A 3 -25.73 -10.04 -3.19
N ASN A 4 -25.66 -10.32 -1.88
CA ASN A 4 -24.62 -9.79 -1.00
C ASN A 4 -23.33 -10.53 -1.30
N THR A 5 -22.72 -10.22 -2.44
CA THR A 5 -21.39 -10.71 -2.75
C THR A 5 -20.43 -10.00 -1.81
N ARG A 6 -20.01 -10.64 -0.72
CA ARG A 6 -18.83 -10.22 0.04
C ARG A 6 -17.68 -10.14 -0.96
N ARG A 7 -17.35 -8.93 -1.45
CA ARG A 7 -16.22 -8.72 -2.34
C ARG A 7 -14.99 -9.22 -1.60
N LYS A 8 -14.27 -10.18 -2.18
CA LYS A 8 -12.97 -10.61 -1.66
C LYS A 8 -12.09 -9.36 -1.47
N PRO A 9 -11.39 -9.22 -0.33
CA PRO A 9 -10.54 -8.06 -0.09
C PRO A 9 -9.48 -7.96 -1.19
N SER A 10 -9.42 -6.79 -1.82
CA SER A 10 -8.44 -6.51 -2.88
C SER A 10 -7.05 -6.45 -2.28
N ARG A 11 -6.07 -7.15 -2.88
CA ARG A 11 -4.64 -7.05 -2.52
C ARG A 11 -3.99 -5.69 -2.84
N THR A 12 -4.76 -4.77 -3.41
CA THR A 12 -4.26 -3.47 -3.88
C THR A 12 -5.14 -2.36 -3.33
N LEU A 13 -4.51 -1.31 -2.81
CA LEU A 13 -5.19 -0.10 -2.34
C LEU A 13 -5.57 0.77 -3.54
N ARG A 14 -6.72 0.49 -4.17
CA ARG A 14 -7.17 1.13 -5.42
C ARG A 14 -7.83 2.49 -5.24
N SER A 15 -8.37 2.78 -4.05
CA SER A 15 -9.08 4.04 -3.81
C SER A 15 -8.10 5.21 -3.84
N ARG A 16 -8.31 6.17 -4.76
CA ARG A 16 -7.52 7.41 -4.84
C ARG A 16 -7.51 8.17 -3.51
N ARG A 17 -8.66 8.23 -2.82
CA ARG A 17 -8.76 8.85 -1.50
C ARG A 17 -7.90 8.12 -0.47
N ALA A 18 -7.93 6.78 -0.46
CA ALA A 18 -7.12 5.99 0.46
C ALA A 18 -5.62 6.14 0.17
N ARG A 19 -5.21 6.15 -1.10
CA ARG A 19 -3.82 6.41 -1.49
C ARG A 19 -3.36 7.81 -1.08
N ALA A 20 -4.19 8.83 -1.30
CA ALA A 20 -3.88 10.19 -0.87
C ALA A 20 -3.79 10.31 0.65
N LEU A 21 -4.66 9.61 1.40
CA LEU A 21 -4.58 9.54 2.86
C LEU A 21 -3.28 8.86 3.31
N LEU A 22 -2.94 7.71 2.73
CA LEU A 22 -1.70 6.99 3.04
C LEU A 22 -0.45 7.88 2.85
N ALA A 23 -0.34 8.53 1.69
CA ALA A 23 0.78 9.44 1.43
C ALA A 23 0.82 10.60 2.44
N ARG A 24 -0.33 11.17 2.80
CA ARG A 24 -0.41 12.25 3.80
C ARG A 24 -0.02 11.81 5.21
N LEU A 25 -0.44 10.61 5.63
CA LEU A 25 -0.07 10.02 6.92
C LEU A 25 1.45 9.83 7.05
N GLN A 26 2.15 9.70 5.91
CA GLN A 26 3.60 9.63 5.84
C GLN A 26 4.25 10.96 5.42
N ASN A 27 3.55 12.08 5.53
CA ASN A 27 4.06 13.42 5.17
C ASN A 27 4.59 13.51 3.72
N GLY A 28 4.06 12.70 2.80
CA GLY A 28 4.53 12.63 1.42
C GLY A 28 5.93 12.03 1.29
N ARG A 29 6.36 11.20 2.25
CA ARG A 29 7.69 10.58 2.30
C ARG A 29 7.62 9.06 2.26
N CYS A 30 8.65 8.46 1.67
CA CYS A 30 8.83 7.01 1.62
C CYS A 30 8.98 6.45 3.04
N ALA A 31 8.21 5.41 3.38
CA ALA A 31 8.28 4.76 4.70
C ALA A 31 9.64 4.10 4.97
N ILE A 32 10.35 3.68 3.92
CA ILE A 32 11.63 2.96 4.05
C ILE A 32 12.82 3.92 4.10
N CYS A 33 12.90 4.89 3.18
CA CYS A 33 14.08 5.76 3.07
C CYS A 33 13.87 7.21 3.52
N GLY A 34 12.64 7.65 3.78
CA GLY A 34 12.34 9.02 4.19
C GLY A 34 12.38 10.08 3.07
N ASP A 35 12.79 9.71 1.86
CA ASP A 35 12.81 10.61 0.68
C ASP A 35 11.39 11.05 0.29
N GLN A 36 11.28 12.22 -0.34
CA GLN A 36 10.01 12.70 -0.91
C GLN A 36 9.47 11.68 -1.93
N LEU A 37 8.16 11.40 -1.85
CA LEU A 37 7.48 10.61 -2.86
C LEU A 37 7.28 11.45 -4.13
N GLY A 38 7.74 10.92 -5.26
CA GLY A 38 7.37 11.41 -6.60
C GLY A 38 6.00 10.87 -7.03
N ASP A 39 5.57 11.19 -8.25
CA ASP A 39 4.27 10.77 -8.78
C ASP A 39 4.13 9.24 -8.92
N ASP A 40 5.27 8.56 -9.10
CA ASP A 40 5.36 7.12 -9.38
C ASP A 40 5.42 6.27 -8.11
N TRP A 41 4.97 6.79 -6.97
CA TRP A 41 5.04 6.06 -5.71
C TRP A 41 4.06 4.89 -5.63
N HIS A 42 4.42 3.88 -4.83
CA HIS A 42 3.66 2.64 -4.68
C HIS A 42 3.09 2.50 -3.27
N ALA A 43 1.85 2.03 -3.19
CA ALA A 43 1.27 1.58 -1.93
C ALA A 43 1.55 0.09 -1.82
N ASP A 44 2.32 -0.30 -0.81
CA ASP A 44 2.73 -1.67 -0.57
C ASP A 44 2.37 -2.12 0.85
N HIS A 45 2.25 -3.42 1.09
CA HIS A 45 1.93 -3.95 2.40
C HIS A 45 3.11 -3.84 3.36
N ILE A 46 2.86 -3.42 4.61
CA ILE A 46 3.86 -3.49 5.69
C ILE A 46 4.13 -4.95 6.00
N GLU A 47 3.08 -5.69 6.37
CA GLU A 47 3.10 -7.14 6.55
C GLU A 47 2.42 -7.82 5.35
N PRO A 48 3.04 -8.87 4.75
CA PRO A 48 2.53 -9.48 3.52
C PRO A 48 1.04 -9.82 3.57
N TRP A 49 0.34 -9.59 2.46
CA TRP A 49 -1.10 -9.90 2.35
C TRP A 49 -1.42 -11.38 2.64
N SER A 50 -0.48 -12.30 2.40
CA SER A 50 -0.62 -13.72 2.73
C SER A 50 -0.79 -13.99 4.22
N VAL A 51 -0.28 -13.09 5.08
CA VAL A 51 -0.37 -13.20 6.54
C VAL A 51 -1.66 -12.53 7.05
N THR A 52 -1.95 -11.31 6.61
CA THR A 52 -3.06 -10.52 7.18
C THR A 52 -4.38 -10.68 6.43
N GLY A 53 -4.34 -10.94 5.12
CA GLY A 53 -5.51 -10.94 4.23
C GLY A 53 -6.20 -9.57 4.08
N ARG A 54 -5.64 -8.51 4.67
CA ARG A 54 -6.26 -7.18 4.76
C ARG A 54 -5.57 -6.17 3.85
N THR A 55 -6.29 -5.12 3.48
CA THR A 55 -5.73 -4.00 2.69
C THR A 55 -6.45 -2.73 3.07
N ASN A 56 -5.77 -1.89 3.85
CA ASN A 56 -6.26 -0.62 4.38
C ASN A 56 -5.09 0.35 4.56
N VAL A 57 -5.38 1.62 4.83
CA VAL A 57 -4.35 2.66 4.95
C VAL A 57 -3.42 2.50 6.16
N HIS A 58 -3.78 1.67 7.15
CA HIS A 58 -2.99 1.48 8.37
C HIS A 58 -1.98 0.33 8.25
N GLU A 59 -2.25 -0.65 7.39
CA GLU A 59 -1.37 -1.81 7.13
C GLU A 59 -0.60 -1.69 5.81
N MET A 60 -0.77 -0.57 5.11
CA MET A 60 -0.06 -0.24 3.89
C MET A 60 0.96 0.86 4.18
N GLN A 61 1.98 0.95 3.33
CA GLN A 61 3.02 1.96 3.34
C GLN A 61 3.18 2.55 1.94
N ALA A 62 3.43 3.85 1.86
CA ALA A 62 3.82 4.55 0.65
C ALA A 62 5.34 4.45 0.47
N LEU A 63 5.77 3.90 -0.66
CA LEU A 63 7.16 3.66 -1.03
C LEU A 63 7.50 4.36 -2.34
N CYS A 64 8.72 4.90 -2.43
CA CYS A 64 9.26 5.31 -3.73
C CYS A 64 9.53 4.06 -4.59
N ALA A 65 9.59 4.23 -5.92
CA ALA A 65 9.82 3.14 -6.86
C ALA A 65 11.06 2.30 -6.52
N ARG A 66 12.15 2.95 -6.11
CA ARG A 66 13.41 2.31 -5.68
C ARG A 66 13.21 1.36 -4.49
N CYS A 67 12.57 1.84 -3.43
CA CYS A 67 12.34 1.05 -2.23
C CYS A 67 11.33 -0.07 -2.46
N ASN A 68 10.28 0.21 -3.25
CA ASN A 68 9.30 -0.80 -3.64
C ASN A 68 9.95 -1.95 -4.45
N ALA A 69 10.79 -1.62 -5.43
CA ALA A 69 11.52 -2.62 -6.21
C ALA A 69 12.41 -3.51 -5.34
N LYS A 70 13.16 -2.92 -4.40
CA LYS A 70 13.97 -3.66 -3.43
C LYS A 70 13.16 -4.54 -2.49
N LYS A 71 11.97 -4.12 -2.08
CA LYS A 71 11.10 -4.93 -1.20
C LYS A 71 10.49 -6.11 -1.94
N GLY A 72 10.08 -5.91 -3.19
CA GLY A 72 9.55 -6.98 -4.04
C GLY A 72 10.54 -8.14 -4.25
N THR A 73 11.85 -7.87 -4.22
CA THR A 73 12.89 -8.91 -4.35
C THR A 73 13.17 -9.69 -3.06
N THR A 74 12.71 -9.21 -1.90
CA THR A 74 13.01 -9.81 -0.59
C THR A 74 11.84 -10.62 -0.03
N SER A 75 10.83 -10.90 -0.87
CA SER A 75 9.67 -11.72 -0.49
C SER A 75 9.99 -13.20 -0.70
N SER A 76 10.89 -13.75 0.12
CA SER A 76 11.15 -15.20 0.22
C SER A 76 10.46 -15.77 1.45
#